data_AF-A0A4W4E1I4-F1
#
_entry.id   AF-A0A4W4E1I4-F1
#
_cell.length_a   1.000
_cell.length_b   1.000
_cell.length_c   1.000
_cell.angle_alpha   90.00
_cell.angle_beta   90.00
_cell.angle_gamma   90.00
#
_symmetry.space_group_name_H-M   'P 1'
#
loop_
_entity.id
_entity.type
_entity.pdbx_description
1 polymer ?
#
loop_
_entity_poly.entity_id
_entity_poly.type
_entity_poly.pdbx_seq_one_letter_code
_entity_poly.pdbx_strand_id
1 'polypeptide(L)'
;FTVGQRAALSQTCTPALPCVSEDIGTCAKAPQVARVKVQLETYSLWQQFDQLGTEMIVTKAGRLRMFPTFQVHISDMDPTAEYVLLMDFIPVDDKRYRYAFHSSSWLVTGRGDAAVPGRVHFHPDSPARGSQWMKQTVSFDRLKLTNNLLDDNGHIILNSMHRYQPRLHVVLVDPRTDGQLSPHRNFCTFFFPETRFIAVTAYQNHRITQLKIASNPFAKGFRTTDSDTWYHHTTIQTLITGTITPSYRLAIGLGLQVTVLGLGLG
;
A
#
# COMPACT_ATOMS: atom_id res chain seq x y z
N PHE A 1 49.00 25.71 -29.25
CA PHE A 1 47.53 25.66 -29.19
C PHE A 1 47.06 24.65 -30.23
N THR A 2 46.41 23.58 -29.77
CA THR A 2 45.28 22.83 -30.37
C THR A 2 45.36 21.40 -29.86
N VAL A 3 44.40 21.08 -29.00
CA VAL A 3 44.23 19.85 -28.23
C VAL A 3 43.29 18.91 -28.97
N GLY A 4 43.64 17.63 -28.99
CA GLY A 4 42.72 16.52 -28.71
C GLY A 4 41.76 16.08 -29.81
N GLN A 5 42.15 15.02 -30.54
CA GLN A 5 41.21 14.14 -31.24
C GLN A 5 40.28 13.45 -30.22
N ARG A 6 38.97 13.65 -30.37
CA ARG A 6 37.91 12.91 -29.66
C ARG A 6 37.64 11.60 -30.40
N ALA A 7 37.91 10.48 -29.73
CA ALA A 7 37.39 9.17 -30.12
C ALA A 7 35.90 9.08 -29.76
N ALA A 8 35.08 8.70 -30.74
CA ALA A 8 33.69 8.36 -30.55
C ALA A 8 33.58 6.93 -29.97
N LEU A 9 32.90 6.79 -28.83
CA LEU A 9 32.43 5.50 -28.32
C LEU A 9 30.94 5.62 -28.06
N SER A 10 30.16 5.01 -28.95
CA SER A 10 28.75 4.70 -28.77
C SER A 10 28.61 3.59 -27.74
N GLN A 11 27.93 3.86 -26.63
CA GLN A 11 27.45 2.81 -25.72
C GLN A 11 25.98 3.06 -25.41
N THR A 12 25.12 2.35 -26.14
CA THR A 12 23.74 2.07 -25.76
C THR A 12 23.76 1.07 -24.60
N CYS A 13 23.31 1.49 -23.42
CA CYS A 13 23.12 0.60 -22.27
C CYS A 13 21.62 0.45 -22.01
N THR A 14 21.05 -0.66 -22.47
CA THR A 14 19.75 -1.18 -22.05
C THR A 14 19.98 -2.10 -20.85
N PRO A 15 19.36 -1.88 -19.68
CA PRO A 15 19.33 -2.92 -18.66
C PRO A 15 18.20 -3.88 -18.99
N ALA A 16 18.55 -5.06 -19.54
CA ALA A 16 17.64 -6.19 -19.63
C ALA A 16 17.38 -6.74 -18.22
N LEU A 17 16.11 -6.78 -17.82
CA LEU A 17 15.65 -7.47 -16.61
C LEU A 17 15.81 -8.99 -16.79
N PRO A 18 16.37 -9.73 -15.83
CA PRO A 18 16.32 -11.18 -15.86
C PRO A 18 14.90 -11.67 -15.55
N CYS A 19 14.49 -12.66 -16.34
CA CYS A 19 13.28 -13.45 -16.22
C CYS A 19 13.08 -14.03 -14.81
N VAL A 20 11.85 -13.92 -14.31
CA VAL A 20 11.41 -14.41 -13.00
C VAL A 20 11.15 -15.92 -13.10
N SER A 21 12.00 -16.72 -12.48
CA SER A 21 11.72 -18.12 -12.15
C SER A 21 10.86 -18.17 -10.89
N GLU A 22 9.84 -19.02 -10.91
CA GLU A 22 9.00 -19.36 -9.76
C GLU A 22 9.84 -20.03 -8.67
N ASP A 23 10.12 -19.30 -7.59
CA ASP A 23 10.50 -19.86 -6.30
C ASP A 23 10.17 -18.84 -5.22
N ILE A 24 9.66 -19.31 -4.08
CA ILE A 24 9.32 -18.48 -2.91
C ILE A 24 10.62 -17.80 -2.44
N GLY A 25 10.82 -16.57 -2.89
CA GLY A 25 12.11 -15.88 -2.85
C GLY A 25 12.54 -15.49 -1.43
N THR A 26 13.32 -16.36 -0.79
CA THR A 26 14.15 -15.98 0.35
C THR A 26 15.43 -15.29 -0.16
N CYS A 27 15.48 -13.97 -0.04
CA CYS A 27 16.71 -13.20 -0.20
C CYS A 27 17.80 -13.76 0.73
N ALA A 28 19.06 -13.85 0.28
CA ALA A 28 20.19 -14.43 1.02
C ALA A 28 20.24 -13.86 2.45
N LYS A 29 19.71 -14.64 3.40
CA LYS A 29 19.47 -14.16 4.75
C LYS A 29 20.80 -14.12 5.50
N ALA A 30 21.03 -13.09 6.30
CA ALA A 30 22.03 -13.16 7.35
C ALA A 30 21.84 -14.46 8.15
N PRO A 31 22.89 -15.17 8.59
CA PRO A 31 22.74 -16.36 9.42
C PRO A 31 21.83 -16.12 10.64
N GLN A 32 21.84 -14.89 11.18
CA GLN A 32 21.08 -14.51 12.37
C GLN A 32 19.61 -14.16 12.11
N VAL A 33 19.26 -13.61 10.94
CA VAL A 33 17.85 -13.42 10.52
C VAL A 33 17.32 -14.58 9.67
N ALA A 34 18.16 -15.58 9.38
CA ALA A 34 17.81 -16.69 8.49
C ALA A 34 16.63 -17.51 8.99
N ARG A 35 16.55 -17.68 10.31
CA ARG A 35 15.59 -18.51 11.00
C ARG A 35 14.23 -17.84 11.19
N VAL A 36 14.17 -16.51 11.10
CA VAL A 36 12.94 -15.74 11.32
C VAL A 36 11.87 -16.19 10.34
N LYS A 37 10.70 -16.52 10.90
CA LYS A 37 9.48 -16.85 10.18
C LYS A 37 8.45 -15.76 10.39
N VAL A 38 7.69 -15.48 9.34
CA VAL A 38 6.62 -14.48 9.34
C VAL A 38 5.40 -15.13 8.71
N GLN A 39 4.27 -15.02 9.40
CA GLN A 39 2.98 -15.53 8.96
C GLN A 39 2.01 -14.36 8.82
N LEU A 40 1.32 -14.27 7.68
CA LEU A 40 0.30 -13.25 7.46
C LEU A 40 -0.96 -13.58 8.26
N GLU A 41 -1.41 -12.62 9.07
CA GLU A 41 -2.67 -12.74 9.79
C GLU A 41 -3.87 -12.45 8.89
N THR A 42 -5.03 -12.99 9.25
CA THR A 42 -6.27 -12.84 8.46
C THR A 42 -6.12 -13.23 6.98
N TYR A 43 -5.26 -14.22 6.68
CA TYR A 43 -4.95 -14.68 5.32
C TYR A 43 -6.20 -14.94 4.47
N SER A 44 -7.23 -15.57 5.03
CA SER A 44 -8.47 -15.87 4.32
C SER A 44 -9.21 -14.62 3.82
N LEU A 45 -9.13 -13.50 4.55
CA LEU A 45 -9.70 -12.23 4.13
C LEU A 45 -8.87 -11.61 2.99
N TRP A 46 -7.55 -11.66 3.10
CA TRP A 46 -6.65 -11.22 2.03
C TRP A 46 -6.89 -11.99 0.73
N GLN A 47 -7.06 -13.30 0.81
CA GLN A 47 -7.36 -14.15 -0.35
C GLN A 47 -8.69 -13.76 -1.03
N GLN A 48 -9.74 -13.43 -0.26
CA GLN A 48 -11.01 -12.95 -0.81
C GLN A 48 -10.85 -11.61 -1.56
N PHE A 49 -10.04 -10.69 -1.03
CA PHE A 49 -9.75 -9.43 -1.72
C PHE A 49 -8.91 -9.66 -2.99
N ASP A 50 -7.89 -10.52 -2.92
CA ASP A 50 -7.00 -10.81 -4.05
C ASP A 50 -7.76 -11.41 -5.24
N GLN A 51 -8.68 -12.35 -4.98
CA GLN A 51 -9.55 -12.94 -6.00
C GLN A 51 -10.40 -11.91 -6.76
N LEU A 52 -10.75 -10.79 -6.12
CA LEU A 52 -11.52 -9.71 -6.72
C LEU A 52 -10.64 -8.59 -7.31
N GLY A 53 -9.32 -8.67 -7.12
CA GLY A 53 -8.36 -7.63 -7.42
C GLY A 53 -8.39 -6.52 -6.36
N THR A 54 -7.62 -6.71 -5.28
CA THR A 54 -7.58 -5.79 -4.13
C THR A 54 -7.37 -4.34 -4.55
N GLU A 55 -8.19 -3.44 -4.02
CA GLU A 55 -8.06 -2.00 -4.18
C GLU A 55 -7.79 -1.31 -2.84
N MET A 56 -6.89 -0.33 -2.84
CA MET A 56 -6.58 0.51 -1.68
C MET A 56 -6.71 1.98 -2.03
N ILE A 57 -7.40 2.75 -1.18
CA ILE A 57 -7.62 4.17 -1.43
C ILE A 57 -6.37 4.98 -1.08
N VAL A 58 -5.94 5.82 -2.03
CA VAL A 58 -4.93 6.87 -1.81
C VAL A 58 -5.60 8.24 -1.77
N THR A 59 -5.22 9.08 -0.81
CA THR A 59 -5.78 10.43 -0.64
C THR A 59 -4.67 11.44 -0.48
N LYS A 60 -4.89 12.71 -0.88
CA LYS A 60 -3.87 13.77 -0.75
C LYS A 60 -3.38 13.94 0.70
N ALA A 61 -4.28 13.86 1.67
CA ALA A 61 -3.99 14.02 3.09
C ALA A 61 -3.42 12.76 3.76
N GLY A 62 -3.35 11.62 3.06
CA GLY A 62 -2.97 10.34 3.66
C GLY A 62 -3.88 9.92 4.82
N ARG A 63 -5.17 10.31 4.82
CA ARG A 63 -6.04 10.08 5.98
C ARG A 63 -6.44 8.61 6.13
N LEU A 64 -6.60 7.92 5.00
CA LEU A 64 -7.08 6.55 4.99
C LEU A 64 -5.94 5.55 5.26
N ARG A 65 -6.23 4.64 6.19
CA ARG A 65 -5.42 3.47 6.52
C ARG A 65 -5.74 2.36 5.53
N MET A 66 -4.79 1.45 5.33
CA MET A 66 -5.05 0.24 4.55
C MET A 66 -6.11 -0.62 5.23
N PHE A 67 -6.94 -1.28 4.42
CA PHE A 67 -7.84 -2.33 4.88
C PHE A 67 -7.87 -3.44 3.82
N PRO A 68 -7.71 -4.73 4.15
CA PRO A 68 -7.35 -5.23 5.46
C PRO A 68 -6.03 -4.65 5.95
N THR A 69 -5.88 -4.54 7.27
CA THR A 69 -4.62 -4.07 7.87
C THR A 69 -3.54 -5.12 7.62
N PHE A 70 -2.33 -4.69 7.27
CA PHE A 70 -1.20 -5.62 7.17
C PHE A 70 -0.76 -6.02 8.58
N GLN A 71 -0.99 -7.27 8.94
CA GLN A 71 -0.74 -7.84 10.25
C GLN A 71 0.02 -9.15 10.10
N VAL A 72 1.02 -9.37 10.94
CA VAL A 72 1.86 -10.56 10.89
C VAL A 72 2.14 -11.12 12.28
N HIS A 73 2.22 -12.44 12.35
CA HIS A 73 2.80 -13.14 13.48
C HIS A 73 4.25 -13.52 13.14
N ILE A 74 5.18 -13.21 14.04
CA ILE A 74 6.61 -13.43 13.85
C ILE A 74 7.11 -14.46 14.86
N SER A 75 7.93 -15.40 14.41
CA SER A 75 8.54 -16.43 15.24
C SER A 75 10.01 -16.67 14.86
N ASP A 76 10.71 -17.41 15.71
CA ASP A 76 12.12 -17.80 15.52
C ASP A 76 13.11 -16.60 15.44
N MET A 77 12.80 -15.48 16.11
CA MET A 77 13.76 -14.39 16.36
C MET A 77 14.63 -14.69 17.60
N ASP A 78 15.82 -14.10 17.67
CA ASP A 78 16.62 -14.12 18.91
C ASP A 78 15.90 -13.27 19.98
N PRO A 79 15.52 -13.84 21.14
CA PRO A 79 14.81 -13.09 22.18
C PRO A 79 15.57 -11.88 22.75
N THR A 80 16.89 -11.91 22.68
CA THR A 80 17.78 -10.91 23.31
C THR A 80 18.26 -9.83 22.34
N ALA A 81 18.31 -10.14 21.05
CA ALA A 81 18.73 -9.20 20.02
C ALA A 81 17.64 -8.15 19.70
N GLU A 82 18.06 -6.98 19.23
CA GLU A 82 17.18 -5.90 18.83
C GLU A 82 16.93 -5.90 17.32
N TYR A 83 15.69 -5.66 16.93
CA TYR A 83 15.25 -5.64 15.56
C TYR A 83 14.45 -4.36 15.26
N VAL A 84 14.63 -3.88 14.04
CA VAL A 84 13.82 -2.85 13.41
C VAL A 84 12.93 -3.50 12.36
N LEU A 85 11.63 -3.23 12.43
CA LEU A 85 10.65 -3.65 11.44
C LEU A 85 10.23 -2.44 10.62
N LEU A 86 10.23 -2.60 9.30
CA LEU A 86 9.77 -1.55 8.38
C LEU A 86 9.06 -2.17 7.19
N MET A 87 8.17 -1.40 6.58
CA MET A 87 7.47 -1.79 5.35
C MET A 87 7.80 -0.84 4.21
N ASP A 88 7.87 -1.40 3.01
CA ASP A 88 7.89 -0.64 1.76
C ASP A 88 6.92 -1.23 0.74
N PHE A 89 6.78 -0.55 -0.40
CA PHE A 89 5.90 -0.95 -1.48
C PHE A 89 6.65 -0.84 -2.79
N ILE A 90 6.73 -1.94 -3.53
CA ILE A 90 7.34 -1.96 -4.85
C ILE A 90 6.26 -2.03 -5.93
N PRO A 91 6.44 -1.33 -7.06
CA PRO A 91 5.57 -1.54 -8.21
C PRO A 91 5.70 -2.98 -8.71
N VAL A 92 4.56 -3.60 -9.05
CA VAL A 92 4.54 -4.97 -9.60
C VAL A 92 5.00 -4.97 -11.06
N ASP A 93 4.65 -3.92 -11.81
CA ASP A 93 5.01 -3.72 -13.22
C ASP A 93 5.07 -2.23 -13.58
N ASP A 94 5.68 -1.92 -14.74
CA ASP A 94 5.71 -0.57 -15.34
C ASP A 94 4.47 -0.34 -16.23
N LYS A 95 3.27 -0.54 -15.67
CA LYS A 95 2.00 -0.42 -16.38
C LYS A 95 1.00 0.44 -15.62
N ARG A 96 0.24 1.22 -16.38
CA ARG A 96 -0.92 1.96 -15.88
C ARG A 96 -2.21 1.23 -16.23
N TYR A 97 -3.13 1.20 -15.29
CA TYR A 97 -4.38 0.45 -15.39
C TYR A 97 -5.62 1.35 -15.53
N ARG A 98 -6.69 0.78 -16.06
CA ARG A 98 -8.05 1.33 -16.01
C ARG A 98 -9.04 0.19 -15.80
N TYR A 99 -10.06 0.43 -15.00
CA TYR A 99 -11.15 -0.52 -14.84
C TYR A 99 -12.18 -0.37 -15.97
N ALA A 100 -12.52 -1.47 -16.62
CA ALA A 100 -13.58 -1.53 -17.63
C ALA A 100 -14.87 -2.03 -16.99
N PHE A 101 -15.83 -1.13 -16.79
CA PHE A 101 -17.09 -1.46 -16.09
C PHE A 101 -17.96 -2.46 -16.84
N HIS A 102 -18.00 -2.41 -18.17
CA HIS A 102 -18.80 -3.32 -18.98
C HIS A 102 -18.34 -4.79 -18.89
N SER A 103 -17.04 -5.02 -18.68
CA SER A 103 -16.45 -6.36 -18.56
C SER A 103 -16.02 -6.69 -17.13
N SER A 104 -16.25 -5.79 -16.17
CA SER A 104 -15.82 -5.90 -14.78
C SER A 104 -14.36 -6.38 -14.63
N SER A 105 -13.45 -5.76 -15.37
CA SER A 105 -12.05 -6.21 -15.45
C SER A 105 -11.05 -5.06 -15.53
N TRP A 106 -9.84 -5.32 -15.06
CA TRP A 106 -8.71 -4.39 -15.13
C TRP A 106 -7.98 -4.52 -16.46
N LEU A 107 -7.86 -3.41 -17.20
CA LEU A 107 -7.15 -3.32 -18.47
C LEU A 107 -5.90 -2.46 -18.35
N VAL A 108 -4.86 -2.81 -19.10
CA VAL A 108 -3.66 -1.98 -19.26
C VAL A 108 -3.97 -0.87 -20.24
N THR A 109 -3.71 0.38 -19.88
CA THR A 109 -3.95 1.56 -20.72
C THR A 109 -2.68 2.20 -21.26
N GLY A 110 -1.53 1.85 -20.72
CA GLY A 110 -0.24 2.35 -21.18
C GLY A 110 0.90 1.99 -20.24
N ARG A 111 2.04 2.63 -20.48
CA ARG A 111 3.20 2.57 -19.59
C ARG A 111 2.88 3.21 -18.24
N GLY A 112 3.54 2.74 -17.19
CA GLY A 112 3.43 3.33 -15.85
C GLY A 112 3.86 4.81 -15.83
N ASP A 113 3.29 5.54 -14.88
CA ASP A 113 3.73 6.89 -14.56
C ASP A 113 5.13 6.83 -13.93
N ALA A 114 5.87 7.96 -13.94
CA ALA A 114 7.21 8.01 -13.38
C ALA A 114 7.26 7.50 -11.93
N ALA A 115 8.28 6.70 -11.62
CA ALA A 115 8.44 6.11 -10.30
C ALA A 115 8.51 7.21 -9.23
N VAL A 116 7.73 7.03 -8.17
CA VAL A 116 7.77 7.91 -6.99
C VAL A 116 9.00 7.58 -6.15
N PRO A 117 9.58 8.55 -5.43
CA PRO A 117 10.69 8.28 -4.52
C PRO A 117 10.29 7.20 -3.51
N GLY A 118 11.12 6.15 -3.41
CA GLY A 118 10.88 5.05 -2.49
C GLY A 118 10.84 5.57 -1.05
N ARG A 119 9.73 5.31 -0.35
CA ARG A 119 9.57 5.60 1.08
C ARG A 119 9.39 4.30 1.84
N VAL A 120 9.95 4.28 3.03
CA VAL A 120 9.78 3.20 4.00
C VAL A 120 8.98 3.70 5.18
N HIS A 121 8.17 2.82 5.78
CA HIS A 121 7.44 3.11 7.00
C HIS A 121 7.96 2.21 8.11
N PHE A 122 8.58 2.81 9.13
CA PHE A 122 9.04 2.09 10.30
C PHE A 122 7.87 1.75 11.22
N HIS A 123 7.86 0.54 11.78
CA HIS A 123 6.91 0.20 12.82
C HIS A 123 7.17 1.10 14.04
N PRO A 124 6.13 1.71 14.67
CA PRO A 124 6.29 2.63 15.79
C PRO A 124 7.08 2.07 16.98
N ASP A 125 6.99 0.77 17.21
CA ASP A 125 7.70 0.09 18.31
C ASP A 125 9.17 -0.25 17.96
N SER A 126 9.68 0.14 16.78
CA SER A 126 11.07 -0.08 16.42
C SER A 126 12.01 0.98 17.02
N PRO A 127 13.22 0.61 17.46
CA PRO A 127 13.73 -0.77 17.63
C PRO A 127 13.13 -1.46 18.87
N ALA A 128 12.99 -2.79 18.80
CA ALA A 128 12.60 -3.60 19.95
C ALA A 128 13.24 -5.00 19.93
N ARG A 129 13.29 -5.65 21.09
CA ARG A 129 13.85 -7.01 21.24
C ARG A 129 13.02 -8.05 20.51
N GLY A 130 13.65 -9.11 20.02
CA GLY A 130 12.93 -10.22 19.37
C GLY A 130 11.86 -10.85 20.26
N SER A 131 12.10 -10.92 21.58
CA SER A 131 11.09 -11.34 22.57
C SER A 131 9.84 -10.47 22.58
N GLN A 132 9.98 -9.16 22.38
CA GLN A 132 8.87 -8.22 22.30
C GLN A 132 8.08 -8.44 21.01
N TRP A 133 8.78 -8.59 19.88
CA TRP A 133 8.15 -8.80 18.56
C TRP A 133 7.39 -10.13 18.46
N MET A 134 7.89 -11.19 19.10
CA MET A 134 7.25 -12.51 19.11
C MET A 134 6.11 -12.62 20.14
N LYS A 135 5.89 -11.61 20.99
CA LYS A 135 4.91 -11.68 22.08
C LYS A 135 3.46 -11.63 21.58
N GLN A 136 3.21 -10.89 20.51
CA GLN A 136 1.87 -10.67 19.94
C GLN A 136 1.97 -10.34 18.45
N THR A 137 0.83 -10.36 17.77
CA THR A 137 0.72 -9.92 16.37
C THR A 137 1.25 -8.50 16.18
N VAL A 138 2.11 -8.32 15.18
CA VAL A 138 2.62 -7.01 14.75
C VAL A 138 1.68 -6.43 13.70
N SER A 139 1.27 -5.17 13.86
CA SER A 139 0.23 -4.55 13.04
C SER A 139 0.67 -3.20 12.51
N PHE A 140 0.61 -3.01 11.20
CA PHE A 140 0.89 -1.73 10.54
C PHE A 140 -0.39 -0.90 10.35
N ASP A 141 -1.16 -0.72 11.43
CA ASP A 141 -2.45 -0.02 11.39
C ASP A 141 -2.32 1.50 11.26
N ARG A 142 -1.17 2.05 11.63
CA ARG A 142 -0.85 3.48 11.48
C ARG A 142 -0.29 3.83 10.10
N LEU A 143 -0.05 2.83 9.24
CA LEU A 143 0.44 3.04 7.88
C LEU A 143 -0.64 3.72 7.03
N LYS A 144 -0.22 4.77 6.32
CA LYS A 144 -1.08 5.60 5.49
C LYS A 144 -0.51 5.74 4.09
N LEU A 145 -1.40 5.73 3.11
CA LEU A 145 -1.07 5.85 1.69
C LEU A 145 -1.55 7.21 1.16
N THR A 146 -0.71 7.87 0.38
CA THR A 146 -1.00 9.17 -0.24
C THR A 146 -0.65 9.17 -1.72
N ASN A 147 -1.33 10.01 -2.49
CA ASN A 147 -0.95 10.34 -3.87
C ASN A 147 -0.31 11.73 -3.99
N ASN A 148 -0.05 12.40 -2.85
CA ASN A 148 0.66 13.67 -2.83
C ASN A 148 2.18 13.43 -2.95
N LEU A 149 2.75 13.77 -4.11
CA LEU A 149 4.19 13.64 -4.37
C LEU A 149 5.06 14.51 -3.43
N LEU A 150 4.46 15.54 -2.84
CA LEU A 150 5.10 16.50 -1.95
C LEU A 150 4.62 16.31 -0.49
N ASP A 151 4.33 15.08 -0.08
CA ASP A 151 3.91 14.81 1.30
C ASP A 151 5.09 14.93 2.28
N ASP A 152 5.00 15.80 3.28
CA ASP A 152 6.04 15.98 4.30
C ASP A 152 5.79 15.16 5.59
N ASN A 153 4.67 14.42 5.65
CA ASN A 153 4.24 13.69 6.85
C ASN A 153 4.87 12.29 6.97
N GLY A 154 5.72 11.90 6.03
CA GLY A 154 6.31 10.55 5.98
C GLY A 154 5.31 9.46 5.60
N HIS A 155 4.20 9.80 4.93
CA HIS A 155 3.29 8.79 4.39
C HIS A 155 3.91 8.11 3.16
N ILE A 156 3.46 6.89 2.86
CA ILE A 156 3.87 6.17 1.67
C ILE A 156 3.18 6.81 0.46
N ILE A 157 3.97 7.32 -0.48
CA ILE A 157 3.48 7.91 -1.72
C ILE A 157 3.33 6.81 -2.76
N LEU A 158 2.18 6.72 -3.41
CA LEU A 158 1.89 5.79 -4.51
C LEU A 158 1.19 6.52 -5.66
N ASN A 159 1.51 6.11 -6.88
CA ASN A 159 0.76 6.55 -8.06
C ASN A 159 -0.57 5.80 -8.10
N SER A 160 -1.67 6.54 -8.33
CA SER A 160 -2.97 5.91 -8.53
C SER A 160 -2.99 5.12 -9.84
N MET A 161 -3.81 4.08 -9.91
CA MET A 161 -3.99 3.17 -11.03
C MET A 161 -2.77 2.31 -11.37
N HIS A 162 -1.93 2.02 -10.36
CA HIS A 162 -0.76 1.16 -10.45
C HIS A 162 -0.84 0.03 -9.43
N ARG A 163 -0.19 -1.10 -9.75
CA ARG A 163 -0.13 -2.29 -8.89
C ARG A 163 1.08 -2.24 -7.98
N TYR A 164 0.88 -2.56 -6.71
CA TYR A 164 1.93 -2.57 -5.70
C TYR A 164 1.95 -3.89 -4.92
N GLN A 165 3.16 -4.32 -4.56
CA GLN A 165 3.43 -5.42 -3.65
C GLN A 165 3.99 -4.85 -2.33
N PRO A 166 3.26 -4.98 -1.21
CA PRO A 166 3.81 -4.69 0.11
C PRO A 166 4.95 -5.65 0.43
N ARG A 167 6.01 -5.14 1.06
CA ARG A 167 7.09 -5.95 1.63
C ARG A 167 7.36 -5.56 3.07
N LEU A 168 7.56 -6.56 3.91
CA LEU A 168 8.02 -6.42 5.28
C LEU A 168 9.52 -6.69 5.32
N HIS A 169 10.26 -5.81 5.97
CA HIS A 169 11.68 -5.98 6.22
C HIS A 169 11.92 -6.12 7.72
N VAL A 170 12.67 -7.14 8.08
CA VAL A 170 13.18 -7.39 9.43
C VAL A 170 14.67 -7.13 9.41
N VAL A 171 15.11 -6.11 10.15
CA VAL A 171 16.51 -5.68 10.22
C VAL A 171 17.03 -5.92 11.63
N LEU A 172 18.07 -6.74 11.77
CA LEU A 172 18.81 -6.91 13.01
C LEU A 172 19.69 -5.68 13.27
N VAL A 173 19.59 -5.11 14.47
CA VAL A 173 20.45 -4.02 14.93
C VAL A 173 21.76 -4.61 15.40
N ASP A 174 22.89 -4.18 14.81
CA ASP A 174 24.22 -4.61 15.23
C ASP A 174 24.74 -3.70 16.36
N PRO A 175 24.97 -4.22 17.58
CA PRO A 175 25.44 -3.42 18.71
C PRO A 175 26.85 -2.84 18.53
N ARG A 176 27.62 -3.34 17.55
CA ARG A 176 29.05 -3.00 17.36
C ARG A 176 29.29 -1.88 16.36
N THR A 177 28.25 -1.43 15.67
CA THR A 177 28.34 -0.37 14.67
C THR A 177 27.55 0.81 15.18
N ASP A 178 28.25 1.88 15.56
CA ASP A 178 27.69 3.18 15.95
C ASP A 178 26.96 3.84 14.75
N GLY A 179 25.82 3.25 14.35
CA GLY A 179 24.91 3.80 13.33
C GLY A 179 25.18 3.40 11.88
N GLN A 180 26.25 2.66 11.56
CA GLN A 180 26.50 2.21 10.19
C GLN A 180 25.95 0.79 9.96
N LEU A 181 24.64 0.69 9.72
CA LEU A 181 23.97 -0.55 9.32
C LEU A 181 24.73 -1.16 8.13
N SER A 182 25.42 -2.30 8.33
CA SER A 182 26.01 -3.02 7.19
C SER A 182 24.86 -3.53 6.29
N PRO A 183 24.65 -2.96 5.10
CA PRO A 183 23.36 -3.06 4.42
C PRO A 183 23.13 -4.41 3.75
N HIS A 184 24.08 -5.35 3.85
CA HIS A 184 24.06 -6.61 3.09
C HIS A 184 24.06 -7.86 3.97
N ARG A 185 24.10 -7.70 5.29
CA ARG A 185 24.27 -8.84 6.20
C ARG A 185 23.35 -8.88 7.39
N ASN A 186 22.41 -7.95 7.57
CA ASN A 186 21.57 -7.91 8.78
C ASN A 186 20.05 -7.83 8.51
N PHE A 187 19.57 -8.05 7.28
CA PHE A 187 18.14 -7.92 6.99
C PHE A 187 17.55 -9.13 6.25
N CYS A 188 16.25 -9.35 6.43
CA CYS A 188 15.44 -10.32 5.70
C CYS A 188 14.17 -9.62 5.22
N THR A 189 13.76 -9.92 3.99
CA THR A 189 12.53 -9.36 3.39
C THR A 189 11.51 -10.46 3.21
N PHE A 190 10.27 -10.18 3.58
CA PHE A 190 9.11 -11.06 3.46
C PHE A 190 8.04 -10.33 2.63
N PHE A 191 7.41 -11.06 1.72
CA PHE A 191 6.28 -10.54 0.96
C PHE A 191 5.24 -11.64 0.80
N PHE A 192 3.99 -11.23 0.73
CA PHE A 192 2.82 -12.11 0.62
C PHE A 192 2.11 -11.77 -0.69
N PRO A 193 2.14 -12.65 -1.70
CA PRO A 193 1.59 -12.37 -3.02
C PRO A 193 0.12 -11.92 -2.99
N GLU A 194 -0.69 -12.46 -2.09
CA GLU A 194 -2.10 -12.14 -1.86
C GLU A 194 -2.35 -10.72 -1.31
N THR A 195 -1.30 -10.06 -0.82
CA THR A 195 -1.39 -8.67 -0.34
C THR A 195 -1.18 -7.62 -1.43
N ARG A 196 -0.98 -8.06 -2.69
CA ARG A 196 -0.92 -7.16 -3.84
C ARG A 196 -2.21 -6.36 -3.97
N PHE A 197 -2.10 -5.12 -4.44
CA PHE A 197 -3.28 -4.28 -4.67
C PHE A 197 -3.05 -3.24 -5.76
N ILE A 198 -4.14 -2.65 -6.25
CA ILE A 198 -4.13 -1.45 -7.10
C ILE A 198 -4.46 -0.22 -6.25
N ALA A 199 -3.59 0.78 -6.29
CA ALA A 199 -3.85 2.06 -5.62
C ALA A 199 -4.92 2.85 -6.41
N VAL A 200 -5.99 3.30 -5.77
CA VAL A 200 -7.10 4.01 -6.45
C VAL A 200 -7.50 5.24 -5.64
N THR A 201 -8.00 6.30 -6.28
CA THR A 201 -8.57 7.45 -5.53
C THR A 201 -10.01 7.22 -5.11
N ALA A 202 -10.70 6.28 -5.76
CA ALA A 202 -12.04 5.82 -5.46
C ALA A 202 -12.15 4.36 -5.91
N TYR A 203 -12.95 3.55 -5.22
CA TYR A 203 -13.14 2.15 -5.60
C TYR A 203 -13.74 2.04 -7.01
N GLN A 204 -13.26 1.09 -7.79
CA GLN A 204 -13.71 0.82 -9.15
C GLN A 204 -14.63 -0.41 -9.18
N ASN A 205 -14.19 -1.51 -8.58
CA ASN A 205 -14.98 -2.73 -8.48
C ASN A 205 -15.98 -2.64 -7.32
N HIS A 206 -17.29 -2.58 -7.60
CA HIS A 206 -18.33 -2.54 -6.58
C HIS A 206 -18.30 -3.74 -5.62
N ARG A 207 -17.83 -4.91 -6.07
CA ARG A 207 -17.68 -6.11 -5.22
C ARG A 207 -16.62 -5.92 -4.15
N ILE A 208 -15.54 -5.19 -4.47
CA ILE A 208 -14.55 -4.78 -3.48
C ILE A 208 -15.21 -3.86 -2.45
N THR A 209 -15.96 -2.85 -2.88
CA THR A 209 -16.67 -1.94 -1.96
C THR A 209 -17.60 -2.70 -1.01
N GLN A 210 -18.38 -3.65 -1.52
CA GLN A 210 -19.24 -4.51 -0.70
C GLN A 210 -18.44 -5.31 0.33
N LEU A 211 -17.33 -5.93 -0.08
CA LEU A 211 -16.47 -6.68 0.83
C LEU A 211 -15.81 -5.77 1.88
N LYS A 212 -15.37 -4.56 1.51
CA LYS A 212 -14.87 -3.55 2.46
C LYS A 212 -15.95 -3.18 3.47
N ILE A 213 -17.19 -2.94 3.04
CA ILE A 213 -18.32 -2.60 3.91
C ILE A 213 -18.63 -3.75 4.88
N ALA A 214 -18.70 -4.98 4.37
CA ALA A 214 -19.02 -6.18 5.15
C ALA A 214 -17.94 -6.53 6.17
N SER A 215 -16.66 -6.35 5.84
CA SER A 215 -15.54 -6.80 6.68
C SER A 215 -14.94 -5.71 7.55
N ASN A 216 -14.98 -4.43 7.16
CA ASN A 216 -14.37 -3.34 7.93
C ASN A 216 -15.29 -2.87 9.06
N PRO A 217 -14.89 -2.95 10.34
CA PRO A 217 -15.70 -2.47 11.46
C PRO A 217 -16.07 -0.98 11.36
N PHE A 218 -15.20 -0.15 10.79
CA PHE A 218 -15.45 1.29 10.62
C PHE A 218 -16.49 1.61 9.52
N ALA A 219 -16.85 0.62 8.70
CA ALA A 219 -17.87 0.75 7.66
C ALA A 219 -19.22 0.15 8.07
N LYS A 220 -19.39 -0.24 9.36
CA LYS A 220 -20.61 -0.89 9.86
C LYS A 220 -21.88 -0.08 9.59
N GLY A 221 -21.82 1.26 9.62
CA GLY A 221 -22.96 2.14 9.35
C GLY A 221 -23.51 2.06 7.91
N PHE A 222 -22.76 1.49 6.97
CA PHE A 222 -23.18 1.28 5.58
C PHE A 222 -23.66 -0.15 5.31
N ARG A 223 -23.67 -1.02 6.33
CA ARG A 223 -24.27 -2.36 6.25
C ARG A 223 -25.77 -2.19 6.41
N THR A 224 -26.46 -1.74 5.37
CA THR A 224 -27.92 -1.63 5.37
C THR A 224 -28.54 -3.02 5.56
N THR A 225 -29.33 -3.16 6.61
CA THR A 225 -30.50 -4.04 6.57
C THR A 225 -31.52 -3.39 5.62
N ASP A 226 -32.12 -4.21 4.76
CA ASP A 226 -33.22 -3.92 3.84
C ASP A 226 -32.86 -3.48 2.40
N SER A 227 -33.32 -4.33 1.49
CA SER A 227 -33.02 -4.46 0.07
C SER A 227 -33.55 -3.36 -0.86
N ASP A 228 -34.20 -2.31 -0.35
CA ASP A 228 -34.94 -1.34 -1.19
C ASP A 228 -34.35 0.09 -1.24
N THR A 229 -33.19 0.35 -0.62
CA THR A 229 -32.63 1.71 -0.52
C THR A 229 -31.63 2.09 -1.64
N TRP A 230 -31.41 1.25 -2.65
CA TRP A 230 -30.46 1.56 -3.72
C TRP A 230 -30.93 2.71 -4.63
N TYR A 231 -32.24 2.85 -4.85
CA TYR A 231 -32.79 3.90 -5.74
C TYR A 231 -32.80 5.29 -5.11
N HIS A 232 -32.82 5.42 -3.78
CA HIS A 232 -32.83 6.71 -3.11
C HIS A 232 -31.43 7.32 -2.87
N HIS A 233 -30.37 6.50 -2.86
CA HIS A 233 -29.01 7.02 -2.63
C HIS A 233 -28.44 7.79 -3.84
N THR A 234 -29.03 7.62 -5.03
CA THR A 234 -28.63 8.37 -6.24
C THR A 234 -29.12 9.83 -6.22
N THR A 235 -30.25 10.11 -5.56
CA THR A 235 -30.90 11.44 -5.62
C THR A 235 -30.30 12.45 -4.63
N ILE A 236 -29.75 12.01 -3.51
CA ILE A 236 -29.16 12.92 -2.50
C ILE A 236 -27.76 13.43 -2.91
N GLN A 237 -27.04 12.73 -3.80
CA GLN A 237 -25.71 13.15 -4.27
C GLN A 237 -25.71 14.36 -5.21
N THR A 238 -26.84 14.68 -5.85
CA THR A 238 -26.93 15.75 -6.86
C THR A 238 -26.99 17.16 -6.25
N LEU A 239 -27.33 17.28 -4.96
CA LEU A 239 -27.51 18.59 -4.31
C LEU A 239 -26.23 19.20 -3.71
N ILE A 240 -25.12 18.44 -3.61
CA ILE A 240 -23.89 18.91 -2.93
C ILE A 240 -22.83 19.44 -3.91
N THR A 241 -22.81 19.00 -5.18
CA THR A 241 -21.68 19.29 -6.08
C THR A 241 -21.88 20.39 -7.11
N GLY A 242 -23.04 21.05 -7.14
CA GLY A 242 -23.24 22.34 -7.82
C GLY A 242 -22.45 22.54 -9.12
N THR A 243 -22.51 21.60 -10.07
CA THR A 243 -22.20 21.77 -11.51
C THR A 243 -22.42 20.43 -12.24
N ILE A 244 -23.08 20.50 -13.40
CA ILE A 244 -23.47 19.38 -14.23
C ILE A 244 -22.28 18.92 -15.08
N THR A 245 -21.76 17.71 -14.84
CA THR A 245 -21.06 16.88 -15.85
C THR A 245 -21.21 15.39 -15.52
N PRO A 246 -21.46 14.51 -16.49
CA PRO A 246 -21.69 13.09 -16.21
C PRO A 246 -20.34 12.38 -16.04
N SER A 247 -19.87 12.28 -14.81
CA SER A 247 -18.84 11.29 -14.45
C SER A 247 -19.09 10.82 -13.02
N TYR A 248 -19.53 9.56 -12.89
CA TYR A 248 -19.81 8.92 -11.62
C TYR A 248 -18.54 8.92 -10.75
N ARG A 249 -18.50 9.81 -9.75
CA ARG A 249 -17.42 9.91 -8.78
C ARG A 249 -17.98 9.67 -7.39
N LEU A 250 -17.74 8.47 -6.85
CA LEU A 250 -18.01 8.16 -5.45
C LEU A 250 -16.78 8.57 -4.61
N ALA A 251 -16.79 9.79 -4.07
CA ALA A 251 -15.88 10.19 -3.01
C ALA A 251 -16.64 10.14 -1.68
N ILE A 252 -16.40 9.12 -0.86
CA ILE A 252 -16.93 9.07 0.52
C ILE A 252 -15.89 9.75 1.42
N GLY A 253 -16.11 11.03 1.70
CA GLY A 253 -15.42 11.78 2.73
C GLY A 253 -16.11 11.60 4.08
N LEU A 254 -15.50 10.85 4.99
CA LEU A 254 -15.88 10.84 6.40
C LEU A 254 -15.28 12.04 7.12
N GLY A 255 -16.15 12.95 7.56
CA GLY A 255 -15.88 13.91 8.63
C GLY A 255 -15.66 15.36 8.18
N LEU A 256 -16.77 16.11 8.09
CA LEU A 256 -16.83 17.52 8.47
C LEU A 256 -18.12 17.73 9.28
N GLN A 257 -18.00 18.12 10.55
CA GLN A 257 -19.06 18.85 11.23
C GLN A 257 -19.14 20.22 10.56
N VAL A 258 -20.29 20.55 9.98
CA VAL A 258 -20.62 21.92 9.63
C VAL A 258 -21.68 22.39 10.61
N THR A 259 -21.25 23.22 11.56
CA THR A 259 -22.13 24.05 12.38
C THR A 259 -22.81 25.05 11.46
N VAL A 260 -24.13 24.91 11.27
CA VAL A 260 -24.92 25.88 10.51
C VAL A 260 -25.24 27.05 11.45
N LEU A 261 -24.53 28.17 11.30
CA LEU A 261 -25.00 29.47 11.75
C LEU A 261 -25.97 29.99 10.70
N GLY A 262 -27.26 30.01 11.05
CA GLY A 262 -28.32 30.55 10.22
C GLY A 262 -28.16 32.07 10.07
N LEU A 263 -28.13 32.53 8.83
CA LEU A 263 -28.47 33.91 8.48
C LEU A 263 -29.72 33.86 7.60
N GLY A 264 -30.80 34.40 8.14
CA GLY A 264 -32.06 34.60 7.43
C GLY A 264 -31.89 35.61 6.30
N LEU A 265 -32.57 35.35 5.19
CA LEU A 265 -32.81 36.31 4.13
C LEU A 265 -34.14 37.01 4.39
N GLY A 266 -34.10 38.34 4.38
CA GLY A 266 -35.18 39.15 3.84
C GLY A 266 -34.99 39.31 2.34
#